data_AF-A0A6P1A7P3-F1
#
_entry.id   AF-A0A6P1A7P3-F1
#
_cell.length_a   1.000
_cell.length_b   1.000
_cell.length_c   1.000
_cell.angle_alpha   90.00
_cell.angle_beta   90.00
_cell.angle_gamma   90.00
#
_symmetry.space_group_name_H-M   'P 1'
#
loop_
_entity.id
_entity.type
_entity.pdbx_description
1 polymer ?
#
loop_
_entity_poly.entity_id
_entity_poly.type
_entity_poly.pdbx_seq_one_letter_code
_entity_poly.pdbx_strand_id
1 'polypeptide(L)'
;MNAGHTPGYPIKKIKEALCSAFTSKSELASMLENQFRINLEDVARGEDLNEIVDNLVLDFDGQKRLGKLIDKALNEKPDNDELKKLYYEKIKISSSLLTILFPLEDNIIKACCIALIILSSKGNNMV
;
A
#
# COMPACT_ATOMS: atom_id res chain seq x y z
N MET A 1 12.98 12.08 21.44
CA MET A 1 11.93 11.90 20.41
C MET A 1 12.43 10.83 19.46
N ASN A 2 11.87 9.62 19.54
CA ASN A 2 12.31 8.51 18.70
C ASN A 2 11.54 8.59 17.38
N ALA A 3 12.14 9.24 16.38
CA ALA A 3 11.67 9.12 15.00
C ALA A 3 11.83 7.65 14.61
N GLY A 4 10.71 6.92 14.54
CA GLY A 4 10.70 5.56 14.04
C GLY A 4 11.27 5.58 12.63
N HIS A 5 12.52 5.12 12.49
CA HIS A 5 13.12 4.86 11.20
C HIS A 5 12.31 3.75 10.53
N THR A 6 11.36 4.12 9.68
CA THR A 6 10.77 3.22 8.70
C THR A 6 11.92 2.67 7.84
N PRO A 7 12.12 1.35 7.75
CA PRO A 7 13.22 0.76 7.01
C PRO A 7 13.21 1.27 5.57
N GLY A 8 14.38 1.68 5.07
CA GLY A 8 14.53 2.20 3.71
C GLY A 8 13.91 1.25 2.68
N TYR A 9 12.90 1.78 1.98
CA TYR A 9 11.96 1.20 1.00
C TYR A 9 10.68 0.57 1.57
N PRO A 10 9.56 1.34 1.58
CA PRO A 10 8.68 1.46 0.40
C PRO A 10 8.43 2.89 -0.14
N ILE A 11 8.62 3.95 0.66
CA ILE A 11 8.32 5.35 0.26
C ILE A 11 9.30 5.88 -0.80
N LYS A 12 10.59 5.55 -0.69
CA LYS A 12 11.62 6.02 -1.62
C LYS A 12 11.40 5.51 -3.06
N LYS A 13 10.93 4.26 -3.26
CA LYS A 13 10.64 3.74 -4.62
C LYS A 13 9.44 4.45 -5.22
N ILE A 14 8.46 4.79 -4.39
CA ILE A 14 7.26 5.50 -4.83
C ILE A 14 7.65 6.89 -5.32
N LYS A 15 8.48 7.61 -4.56
CA LYS A 15 9.02 8.91 -4.94
C LYS A 15 9.79 8.82 -6.26
N GLU A 16 10.75 7.90 -6.36
CA GLU A 16 11.54 7.66 -7.58
C GLU A 16 10.64 7.38 -8.80
N ALA A 17 9.69 6.45 -8.66
CA ALA A 17 8.78 6.07 -9.73
C ALA A 17 7.83 7.21 -10.14
N LEU A 18 7.36 8.02 -9.20
CA LEU A 18 6.53 9.19 -9.50
C LEU A 18 7.34 10.28 -10.22
N CYS A 19 8.57 10.59 -9.78
CA CYS A 19 9.44 11.54 -10.48
C CYS A 19 9.86 11.03 -11.86
N SER A 20 9.99 9.71 -12.05
CA SER A 20 10.24 9.08 -13.34
C SER A 20 9.03 9.19 -14.29
N ALA A 21 7.82 9.07 -13.76
CA ALA A 21 6.58 9.10 -14.55
C ALA A 21 6.06 10.51 -14.86
N PHE A 22 6.31 11.47 -13.96
CA PHE A 22 5.84 12.84 -14.06
C PHE A 22 7.04 13.77 -13.87
N THR A 23 7.48 14.37 -14.97
CA THR A 23 8.72 15.17 -15.03
C THR A 23 8.49 16.64 -14.74
N SER A 24 7.23 17.05 -14.56
CA SER A 24 6.86 18.41 -14.20
C SER A 24 5.68 18.45 -13.24
N LYS A 25 5.57 19.57 -12.51
CA LYS A 25 4.44 19.87 -11.62
C LYS A 25 3.09 19.81 -12.35
N SER A 26 3.05 20.27 -13.59
CA SER A 26 1.83 20.29 -14.42
C SER A 26 1.34 18.87 -14.74
N GLU A 27 2.26 17.96 -15.08
CA GLU A 27 1.90 16.56 -15.34
C GLU A 27 1.36 15.88 -14.08
N LEU A 28 1.98 16.13 -12.93
CA LEU A 28 1.52 15.58 -11.65
C LEU A 28 0.15 16.15 -11.25
N ALA A 29 -0.05 17.45 -11.41
CA ALA A 29 -1.34 18.11 -11.15
C ALA A 29 -2.45 17.55 -12.05
N SER A 30 -2.15 17.36 -13.34
CA SER A 30 -3.09 16.77 -14.31
C SER A 30 -3.50 15.36 -13.89
N MET A 31 -2.54 14.52 -13.45
CA MET A 31 -2.85 13.18 -12.95
C MET A 31 -3.77 13.23 -11.72
N LEU A 32 -3.51 14.12 -10.77
CA LEU A 32 -4.33 14.27 -9.57
C LEU A 32 -5.75 14.76 -9.89
N GLU A 33 -5.89 15.71 -10.81
CA GLU A 33 -7.19 16.19 -11.26
C GLU A 33 -7.96 15.09 -11.99
N ASN A 34 -7.34 14.42 -12.96
CA ASN A 34 -7.97 13.37 -13.77
C ASN A 34 -8.37 12.15 -12.93
N GLN A 35 -7.48 11.69 -12.06
CA GLN A 35 -7.65 10.40 -11.37
C GLN A 35 -8.32 10.51 -9.99
N PHE A 36 -8.21 11.69 -9.35
CA PHE A 36 -8.71 11.90 -7.99
C PHE A 36 -9.66 13.09 -7.87
N ARG A 37 -9.75 13.97 -8.88
CA ARG A 37 -10.48 15.25 -8.81
C ARG A 37 -10.02 16.13 -7.64
N ILE A 38 -8.72 16.15 -7.40
CA ILE A 38 -8.09 16.96 -6.36
C ILE A 38 -7.08 17.91 -6.99
N ASN A 39 -6.96 19.11 -6.42
CA ASN A 39 -5.92 20.06 -6.80
C ASN A 39 -4.62 19.71 -6.06
N LEU A 40 -3.50 19.74 -6.77
CA LEU A 40 -2.17 19.51 -6.20
C LEU A 40 -1.88 20.47 -5.04
N GLU A 41 -2.23 21.75 -5.17
CA GLU A 41 -1.94 22.79 -4.16
C GLU A 41 -2.68 22.60 -2.83
N ASP A 42 -3.73 21.77 -2.82
CA ASP A 42 -4.52 21.44 -1.63
C ASP A 42 -3.89 20.30 -0.83
N VAL A 43 -3.07 19.46 -1.47
CA VAL A 43 -2.50 18.24 -0.87
C VAL A 43 -0.98 18.28 -0.74
N ALA A 44 -0.27 19.00 -1.62
CA ALA A 44 1.17 19.07 -1.63
C ALA A 44 1.67 20.39 -2.22
N ARG A 45 2.47 21.12 -1.44
CA ARG A 45 3.19 22.33 -1.86
C ARG A 45 4.69 22.10 -1.73
N GLY A 46 5.48 22.87 -2.45
CA GLY A 46 6.94 22.79 -2.41
C GLY A 46 7.57 23.74 -3.43
N GLU A 47 8.86 23.99 -3.26
CA GLU A 47 9.66 24.86 -4.12
C GLU A 47 10.03 24.14 -5.43
N ASP A 48 10.22 22.82 -5.39
CA ASP A 48 10.54 22.00 -6.55
C ASP A 48 9.70 20.71 -6.64
N LEU A 49 9.81 20.02 -7.78
CA LEU A 49 9.04 18.82 -8.06
C LEU A 49 9.34 17.68 -7.06
N ASN A 50 10.59 17.52 -6.63
CA ASN A 50 10.93 16.45 -5.68
C ASN A 50 10.28 16.72 -4.33
N GLU A 51 10.32 17.96 -3.85
CA GLU A 51 9.65 18.36 -2.61
C GLU A 51 8.12 18.18 -2.72
N ILE A 52 7.53 18.56 -3.85
CA ILE A 52 6.11 18.36 -4.11
C ILE A 52 5.74 16.87 -4.09
N VAL A 53 6.51 16.02 -4.78
CA VAL A 53 6.29 14.56 -4.78
C VAL A 53 6.48 13.99 -3.38
N ASP A 54 7.46 14.47 -2.63
CA ASP A 54 7.71 14.06 -1.26
C ASP A 54 6.50 14.34 -0.35
N ASN A 55 5.97 15.56 -0.41
CA ASN A 55 4.82 15.97 0.37
C ASN A 55 3.55 15.22 -0.06
N LEU A 56 3.36 14.98 -1.37
CA LEU A 56 2.25 14.20 -1.89
C LEU A 56 2.27 12.75 -1.38
N VAL A 57 3.45 12.12 -1.39
CA VAL A 57 3.61 10.74 -0.91
C VAL A 57 3.34 10.68 0.60
N LEU A 58 3.79 11.66 1.38
CA LEU A 58 3.49 11.73 2.81
C LEU A 58 1.99 11.90 3.11
N ASP A 59 1.29 12.76 2.38
CA ASP A 59 -0.16 12.93 2.54
C ASP A 59 -0.92 11.63 2.25
N PHE A 60 -0.62 10.97 1.12
CA PHE A 60 -1.26 9.71 0.76
C PHE A 60 -0.87 8.55 1.69
N ASP A 61 0.33 8.56 2.28
CA ASP A 61 0.73 7.59 3.30
C ASP A 61 -0.06 7.80 4.60
N GLY A 62 -0.17 9.04 5.07
CA GLY A 62 -0.97 9.39 6.24
C GLY A 62 -2.43 8.97 6.13
N GLN A 63 -2.98 9.00 4.91
CA GLN A 63 -4.35 8.55 4.61
C GLN A 63 -4.45 7.04 4.28
N LYS A 64 -3.35 6.28 4.31
CA LYS A 64 -3.28 4.86 3.90
C LYS A 64 -3.74 4.62 2.45
N ARG A 65 -3.46 5.57 1.56
CA ARG A 65 -3.89 5.61 0.15
C ARG A 65 -2.75 5.48 -0.86
N LEU A 66 -1.51 5.20 -0.43
CA LEU A 66 -0.37 4.99 -1.35
C LEU A 66 -0.65 3.96 -2.44
N GLY A 67 -1.31 2.84 -2.10
CA GLY A 67 -1.70 1.85 -3.10
C GLY A 67 -2.56 2.44 -4.21
N LYS A 68 -3.53 3.28 -3.85
CA LYS A 68 -4.40 3.98 -4.81
C LYS A 68 -3.63 5.03 -5.61
N LEU A 69 -2.68 5.73 -5.00
CA LEU A 69 -1.80 6.67 -5.70
C LEU A 69 -1.03 5.97 -6.83
N ILE A 70 -0.42 4.83 -6.53
CA ILE A 70 0.34 4.03 -7.50
C ILE A 70 -0.58 3.50 -8.61
N ASP A 71 -1.71 2.91 -8.24
CA ASP A 71 -2.65 2.31 -9.20
C ASP A 71 -3.16 3.38 -10.18
N LYS A 72 -3.44 4.60 -9.68
CA LYS A 72 -3.89 5.72 -10.51
C LYS A 72 -2.77 6.36 -11.34
N ALA A 73 -1.57 6.48 -10.80
CA ALA A 73 -0.40 6.94 -11.53
C ALA A 73 -0.08 6.01 -12.71
N LEU A 74 -0.17 4.69 -12.50
CA LEU A 74 0.05 3.70 -13.55
C LEU A 74 -1.06 3.73 -14.61
N ASN A 75 -2.31 4.01 -14.24
CA ASN A 75 -3.38 4.21 -15.23
C ASN A 75 -3.13 5.42 -16.15
N GLU A 76 -2.54 6.49 -15.62
CA GLU A 76 -2.21 7.70 -16.39
C GLU A 76 -0.98 7.50 -17.28
N LYS A 77 0.05 6.81 -16.76
CA LYS A 77 1.31 6.54 -17.45
C LYS A 77 1.56 5.03 -17.52
N PRO A 78 0.76 4.28 -18.31
CA PRO A 78 0.81 2.82 -18.34
C PRO A 78 2.12 2.26 -18.86
N ASP A 79 2.91 3.07 -19.58
CA ASP A 79 4.19 2.65 -20.14
C ASP A 79 5.40 2.94 -19.25
N ASN A 80 5.22 3.57 -18.07
CA ASN A 80 6.33 3.84 -17.17
C ASN A 80 6.81 2.56 -16.45
N ASP A 81 8.05 2.17 -16.71
CA ASP A 81 8.64 0.92 -16.20
C ASP A 81 8.85 0.91 -14.69
N GLU A 82 9.13 2.07 -14.07
CA GLU A 82 9.32 2.14 -12.62
C GLU A 82 7.99 1.95 -11.86
N LEU A 83 6.91 2.56 -12.35
CA LEU A 83 5.56 2.35 -11.82
C LEU A 83 5.13 0.89 -11.98
N LYS A 84 5.38 0.28 -13.16
CA LYS A 84 5.12 -1.16 -13.39
C LYS A 84 5.88 -2.02 -12.39
N LYS A 85 7.18 -1.79 -12.22
CA LYS A 85 8.04 -2.55 -11.31
C LYS A 85 7.50 -2.48 -9.88
N LEU A 86 7.09 -1.31 -9.44
CA LEU A 86 6.52 -1.08 -8.12
C LEU A 86 5.17 -1.80 -7.94
N TYR A 87 4.31 -1.75 -8.96
CA TYR A 87 3.04 -2.46 -8.96
C TYR A 87 3.22 -3.99 -8.92
N TYR A 88 4.17 -4.55 -9.68
CA TYR A 88 4.46 -5.98 -9.64
C TYR A 88 5.09 -6.44 -8.33
N GLU A 89 5.94 -5.62 -7.68
CA GLU A 89 6.45 -5.90 -6.34
C GLU A 89 5.30 -6.00 -5.31
N LYS A 90 4.30 -5.10 -5.37
CA LYS A 90 3.09 -5.15 -4.55
C LYS A 90 2.30 -6.45 -4.77
N ILE A 91 2.08 -6.85 -6.02
CA ILE A 91 1.38 -8.11 -6.35
C ILE A 91 2.16 -9.32 -5.82
N LYS A 92 3.48 -9.35 -6.01
CA LYS A 92 4.32 -10.46 -5.54
C LYS A 92 4.26 -10.63 -4.02
N ILE A 93 4.24 -9.54 -3.27
CA ILE A 93 4.03 -9.58 -1.81
C ILE A 93 2.64 -10.14 -1.49
N SER A 94 1.58 -9.67 -2.16
CA SER A 94 0.22 -10.18 -1.92
C SER A 94 0.09 -11.67 -2.22
N SER A 95 0.68 -12.15 -3.30
CA SER A 95 0.67 -13.58 -3.67
C SER A 95 1.48 -14.42 -2.68
N SER A 96 2.63 -13.93 -2.24
CA SER A 96 3.45 -14.63 -1.22
C SER A 96 2.72 -14.69 0.13
N LEU A 97 2.01 -13.63 0.52
CA LEU A 97 1.17 -13.61 1.73
C LEU A 97 0.00 -14.57 1.62
N LEU A 98 -0.66 -14.65 0.45
CA LEU A 98 -1.68 -15.66 0.21
C LEU A 98 -1.12 -17.07 0.41
N THR A 99 0.06 -17.38 -0.13
CA THR A 99 0.71 -18.68 0.05
C THR A 99 1.00 -19.02 1.53
N ILE A 100 1.25 -18.01 2.37
CA ILE A 100 1.45 -18.20 3.82
C ILE A 100 0.10 -18.29 4.58
N LEU A 101 -0.91 -17.56 4.12
CA LEU A 101 -2.25 -17.51 4.73
C LEU A 101 -3.12 -18.72 4.36
N PHE A 102 -2.97 -19.28 3.16
CA PHE A 102 -3.72 -20.46 2.69
C PHE A 102 -3.58 -21.67 3.64
N PRO A 103 -2.36 -22.05 4.09
CA PRO A 103 -2.19 -23.11 5.09
C PRO A 103 -2.73 -22.77 6.49
N LEU A 104 -2.98 -21.50 6.80
CA LEU A 104 -3.49 -21.09 8.12
C LEU A 104 -5.00 -21.26 8.24
N GLU A 105 -5.79 -21.14 7.16
CA GLU A 105 -7.24 -21.41 7.20
C GLU A 105 -7.52 -22.85 7.67
N ASP A 106 -6.81 -23.83 7.13
CA ASP A 106 -6.96 -25.25 7.51
C ASP A 106 -6.56 -25.51 8.96
N ASN A 107 -5.51 -24.85 9.45
CA ASN A 107 -5.03 -25.00 10.81
C ASN A 107 -5.90 -24.24 11.83
N ILE A 108 -6.48 -23.10 11.46
CA ILE A 108 -7.43 -22.35 12.30
C ILE A 108 -8.75 -23.11 12.42
N ILE A 109 -9.24 -23.71 11.32
CA ILE A 109 -10.44 -24.56 11.34
C ILE A 109 -10.18 -25.80 12.20
N LYS A 110 -9.04 -26.49 12.04
CA LYS A 110 -8.67 -27.63 12.91
C LYS A 110 -8.53 -27.23 14.38
N ALA A 111 -7.87 -26.11 14.68
CA ALA A 111 -7.69 -25.63 16.04
C ALA A 111 -9.04 -25.25 16.70
N CYS A 112 -9.96 -24.62 15.96
CA CYS A 112 -11.31 -24.31 16.45
C CYS A 112 -12.14 -25.56 16.68
N CYS A 113 -12.09 -26.56 15.78
CA CYS A 113 -12.77 -27.83 15.98
C CYS A 113 -12.28 -28.58 17.23
N ILE A 114 -10.97 -28.60 17.48
CA ILE A 114 -10.40 -29.22 18.70
C ILE A 114 -10.84 -28.46 19.96
N ALA A 115 -10.82 -27.13 19.94
CA ALA A 115 -11.28 -26.32 21.07
C ALA A 115 -12.77 -26.52 21.39
N LEU A 116 -13.63 -26.63 20.38
CA LEU A 116 -15.06 -26.90 20.54
C LEU A 116 -15.34 -28.32 21.08
N ILE A 117 -14.57 -29.32 20.64
CA ILE A 117 -14.66 -30.70 21.17
C ILE A 117 -14.23 -30.75 22.64
N ILE A 118 -13.14 -30.07 23.02
CA ILE A 118 -12.66 -30.01 24.40
C ILE A 118 -13.65 -29.26 25.32
N LEU A 119 -14.26 -28.18 24.83
CA LEU A 119 -15.29 -27.43 25.59
C LEU A 119 -16.57 -28.25 25.76
N SER A 120 -16.95 -29.06 24.77
CA SER A 120 -18.13 -29.94 24.85
C SER A 120 -17.91 -31.15 25.78
N SER A 121 -16.66 -31.65 25.92
CA SER A 121 -16.36 -32.80 26.78
C SER A 121 -16.22 -32.45 28.27
N LYS A 122 -15.88 -31.20 28.62
CA LYS A 122 -15.78 -30.74 30.02
C LYS A 122 -17.12 -30.52 30.72
N GLY A 123 -18.23 -30.44 29.97
CA GLY A 123 -19.58 -30.26 30.51
C GLY A 123 -20.28 -31.54 31.02
N ASN A 124 -19.70 -32.72 30.79
CA ASN A 124 -20.34 -34.02 31.10
C ASN A 124 -19.83 -34.71 32.38
N ASN A 125 -18.98 -34.07 33.19
CA ASN A 125 -18.48 -34.59 34.47
C ASN A 125 -18.96 -33.76 35.67
N MET A 126 -20.25 -33.38 35.66
CA MET A 126 -20.95 -32.87 36.85
C MET A 126 -22.34 -33.51 36.94
N VAL A 127 -22.37 -34.83 37.16
CA VAL A 127 -23.47 -35.54 37.83
C VAL A 127 -22.85 -36.52 38.81
#